data_AF-A0A177DTU8-F1
#
_entry.id   AF-A0A177DTU8-F1
#
_cell.length_a   1.000
_cell.length_b   1.000
_cell.length_c   1.000
_cell.angle_alpha   90.00
_cell.angle_beta   90.00
_cell.angle_gamma   90.00
#
_symmetry.space_group_name_H-M   'P 1'
#
loop_
_entity.id
_entity.type
_entity.pdbx_description
1 polymer ?
#
loop_
_entity_poly.entity_id
_entity_poly.type
_entity_poly.pdbx_seq_one_letter_code
_entity_poly.pdbx_strand_id
1 'polypeptide(L)'
;MKYESMLTLNSTIGTNTTQTSHFNVPEIDRLISGSDSPILEIISSPPTQHPSGAGKTSLLYFMIAHAILPPTFRAVSVGSQGVAVVLFDPLHHFSILRLAETMLSLVNSQLLSTDLEINEPLKVDVKIMVKTALQHLHIFYPKSWPSLLATLDSLPDYLLNQTTPHKSMHHRIQSIVLEDIDAFIWSIRNTNTSSVSMSSNTLAVASTQLIIRLTKLIKLLSCGAVLTSHSTSQSSYRPALPTSWPQGTSVTRLAIRRVDVPKFAPAISVEEAEKEKLQRWEVVSRGRFECWKVGAGARDGEGFAFRVGKAIEVERGGRG
;
A
#
# COMPACT_ATOMS: atom_id res chain seq x y z
N MET A 1 -4.81 17.61 65.79
CA MET A 1 -5.12 18.95 65.25
C MET A 1 -4.10 19.24 64.16
N LYS A 2 -4.58 19.32 62.90
CA LYS A 2 -3.95 19.78 61.64
C LYS A 2 -2.76 18.95 61.10
N TYR A 3 -2.84 18.26 59.94
CA TYR A 3 -3.13 18.60 58.53
C TYR A 3 -1.97 19.25 57.75
N GLU A 4 -1.78 18.71 56.53
CA GLU A 4 -0.99 19.17 55.37
C GLU A 4 0.54 19.02 55.46
N SER A 5 1.33 18.76 54.42
CA SER A 5 1.27 18.29 53.01
C SER A 5 2.77 18.36 52.58
N MET A 6 3.34 17.72 51.55
CA MET A 6 2.90 17.58 50.17
C MET A 6 3.85 16.62 49.43
N LEU A 7 3.26 15.81 48.58
CA LEU A 7 3.84 14.80 47.70
C LEU A 7 4.72 15.41 46.59
N THR A 8 5.85 14.78 46.27
CA THR A 8 6.52 14.94 44.97
C THR A 8 6.15 13.75 44.08
N LEU A 9 5.14 13.96 43.23
CA LEU A 9 4.77 13.06 42.14
C LEU A 9 5.70 13.32 40.95
N ASN A 10 6.47 12.31 40.56
CA ASN A 10 7.18 12.27 39.28
C ASN A 10 6.14 12.12 38.14
N SER A 11 5.77 13.23 37.52
CA SER A 11 5.02 13.23 36.27
C SER A 11 5.97 12.93 35.11
N THR A 12 5.97 11.67 34.68
CA THR A 12 6.50 11.30 33.37
C THR A 12 5.51 11.82 32.33
N ILE A 13 5.84 12.94 31.69
CA ILE A 13 5.08 13.48 30.57
C ILE A 13 5.31 12.54 29.38
N GLY A 14 4.44 11.54 29.24
CA GLY A 14 4.27 10.81 27.99
C GLY A 14 3.67 11.77 26.97
N THR A 15 4.45 12.14 25.96
CA THR A 15 3.94 12.83 24.77
C THR A 15 3.06 11.85 23.99
N ASN A 16 1.78 11.77 24.35
CA ASN A 16 0.76 11.18 23.50
C ASN A 16 0.54 12.10 22.29
N THR A 17 1.47 12.11 21.34
CA THR A 17 1.16 12.53 19.96
C THR A 17 0.13 11.54 19.43
N THR A 18 -1.12 11.96 19.32
CA THR A 18 -2.18 11.27 18.57
C THR A 18 -1.66 11.02 17.17
N GLN A 19 -1.18 9.81 16.92
CA GLN A 19 -0.66 9.41 15.62
C GLN A 19 -1.82 9.43 14.63
N THR A 20 -1.72 10.23 13.57
CA THR A 20 -2.75 10.37 12.54
C THR A 20 -2.86 9.06 11.77
N SER A 21 -4.05 8.46 11.75
CA SER A 21 -4.35 7.24 10.97
C SER A 21 -4.74 7.66 9.56
N HIS A 22 -3.87 7.43 8.58
CA HIS A 22 -4.10 7.82 7.19
C HIS A 22 -4.68 6.68 6.37
N PHE A 23 -4.01 5.52 6.41
CA PHE A 23 -4.41 4.32 5.68
C PHE A 23 -5.13 3.30 6.57
N ASN A 24 -5.17 3.55 7.89
CA ASN A 24 -5.72 2.64 8.90
C ASN A 24 -5.02 1.27 8.92
N VAL A 25 -3.73 1.31 8.64
CA VAL A 25 -2.81 0.20 8.73
C VAL A 25 -1.72 0.66 9.69
N PRO A 26 -1.77 0.24 10.97
CA PRO A 26 -0.91 0.79 12.02
C PRO A 26 0.58 0.76 11.67
N GLU A 27 1.04 -0.30 11.00
CA GLU A 27 2.43 -0.48 10.61
C GLU A 27 2.86 0.47 9.50
N ILE A 28 1.96 0.87 8.60
CA ILE A 28 2.23 1.88 7.57
C ILE A 28 2.11 3.28 8.15
N ASP A 29 1.06 3.56 8.92
CA ASP A 29 0.79 4.88 9.49
C ASP A 29 1.91 5.32 10.44
N ARG A 30 2.56 4.38 11.14
CA ARG A 30 3.76 4.66 11.95
C ARG A 30 4.96 5.16 11.15
N LEU A 31 5.09 4.77 9.88
CA LEU A 31 6.22 5.15 9.03
C LEU A 31 6.00 6.52 8.35
N ILE A 32 4.76 6.97 8.30
CA ILE A 32 4.34 8.22 7.67
C ILE A 32 4.58 9.40 8.61
N SER A 33 5.10 10.49 8.05
CA SER A 33 5.36 11.72 8.80
C SER A 33 4.26 12.76 8.57
N GLY A 34 3.39 12.93 9.57
CA GLY A 34 2.68 14.17 9.97
C GLY A 34 2.00 15.03 8.89
N SER A 35 1.46 14.45 7.82
CA SER A 35 0.81 15.21 6.75
C SER A 35 -0.63 14.75 6.54
N ASP A 36 -1.57 15.69 6.46
CA ASP A 36 -3.00 15.41 6.24
C ASP A 36 -3.30 14.64 4.95
N SER A 37 -2.38 14.67 3.98
CA SER A 37 -2.52 13.99 2.69
C SER A 37 -1.21 13.30 2.31
N PRO A 38 -0.95 12.10 2.86
CA PRO A 38 0.33 11.46 2.71
C PRO A 38 0.53 10.90 1.31
N ILE A 39 1.77 10.97 0.85
CA ILE A 39 2.21 10.34 -0.39
C ILE A 39 3.11 9.17 -0.05
N LEU A 40 2.72 7.98 -0.52
CA LEU A 40 3.42 6.73 -0.30
C LEU A 40 3.99 6.22 -1.61
N GLU A 41 5.31 6.06 -1.69
CA GLU A 41 5.98 5.41 -2.82
C GLU A 41 6.46 4.02 -2.38
N ILE A 42 5.87 2.96 -2.94
CA ILE A 42 6.26 1.57 -2.65
C ILE A 42 7.15 1.07 -3.79
N ILE A 43 8.40 0.76 -3.46
CA ILE A 43 9.44 0.48 -4.45
C ILE A 43 10.07 -0.89 -4.17
N SER A 44 10.08 -1.74 -5.19
CA SER A 44 10.79 -3.02 -5.13
C SER A 44 12.10 -2.96 -5.90
N SER A 45 13.17 -3.59 -5.40
CA SER A 45 14.40 -3.77 -6.17
C SER A 45 14.14 -4.57 -7.46
N PRO A 46 14.98 -4.43 -8.51
CA PRO A 46 14.95 -5.34 -9.65
C PRO A 46 15.07 -6.79 -9.18
N PRO A 47 14.35 -7.75 -9.81
CA PRO A 47 14.50 -9.15 -9.48
C PRO A 47 15.96 -9.58 -9.75
N THR A 48 16.64 -10.08 -8.72
CA THR A 48 18.06 -10.41 -8.80
C THR A 48 18.28 -11.86 -9.25
N GLN A 49 17.38 -12.79 -8.91
CA GLN A 49 17.58 -14.23 -9.10
C GLN A 49 16.27 -15.03 -9.31
N HIS A 50 15.12 -14.52 -8.86
CA HIS A 50 13.84 -15.21 -9.00
C HIS A 50 12.76 -14.21 -9.47
N PRO A 51 11.93 -14.54 -10.47
CA PRO A 51 10.88 -13.66 -10.98
C PRO A 51 9.68 -13.51 -10.02
N SER A 52 9.77 -14.06 -8.80
CA SER A 52 8.71 -13.90 -7.81
C SER A 52 8.48 -12.41 -7.52
N GLY A 53 7.22 -11.99 -7.56
CA GLY A 53 6.83 -10.63 -7.22
C GLY A 53 7.30 -10.23 -5.82
N ALA A 54 7.65 -8.95 -5.67
CA ALA A 54 8.15 -8.36 -4.42
C ALA A 54 7.05 -8.07 -3.38
N GLY A 55 5.80 -8.43 -3.65
CA GLY A 55 4.68 -8.26 -2.71
C GLY A 55 3.96 -6.90 -2.76
N LYS A 56 4.27 -6.03 -3.74
CA LYS A 56 3.63 -4.70 -3.89
C LYS A 56 2.10 -4.81 -3.99
N THR A 57 1.62 -5.57 -4.97
CA THR A 57 0.18 -5.85 -5.19
C THR A 57 -0.47 -6.50 -3.98
N SER A 58 0.25 -7.40 -3.30
CA SER A 58 -0.25 -7.99 -2.05
C SER A 58 -0.46 -6.92 -0.98
N LEU A 59 0.54 -6.07 -0.73
CA LEU A 59 0.39 -4.96 0.21
C LEU A 59 -0.77 -4.03 -0.18
N LEU A 60 -0.98 -3.78 -1.48
CA LEU A 60 -2.13 -3.01 -1.95
C LEU A 60 -3.48 -3.70 -1.66
N TYR A 61 -3.61 -5.02 -1.83
CA TYR A 61 -4.83 -5.73 -1.41
C TYR A 61 -5.13 -5.52 0.07
N PHE A 62 -4.10 -5.59 0.91
CA PHE A 62 -4.24 -5.39 2.35
C PHE A 62 -4.67 -3.96 2.68
N MET A 63 -4.01 -2.95 2.12
CA MET A 63 -4.36 -1.54 2.30
C MET A 63 -5.79 -1.24 1.83
N ILE A 64 -6.14 -1.71 0.63
CA ILE A 64 -7.48 -1.49 0.04
C ILE A 64 -8.55 -2.18 0.87
N ALA A 65 -8.31 -3.41 1.35
CA ALA A 65 -9.25 -4.11 2.23
C ALA A 65 -9.53 -3.31 3.52
N HIS A 66 -8.49 -2.79 4.18
CA HIS A 66 -8.63 -1.92 5.37
C HIS A 66 -9.33 -0.59 5.08
N ALA A 67 -9.21 -0.07 3.85
CA ALA A 67 -9.89 1.14 3.45
C ALA A 67 -11.40 0.91 3.24
N ILE A 68 -11.78 -0.06 2.41
CA ILE A 68 -13.15 -0.16 1.88
C ILE A 68 -14.10 -0.98 2.76
N LEU A 69 -13.59 -1.88 3.61
CA LEU A 69 -14.43 -2.60 4.57
C LEU A 69 -15.01 -1.65 5.61
N PRO A 70 -16.26 -1.87 6.07
CA PRO A 70 -16.85 -1.02 7.10
C PRO A 70 -16.07 -1.15 8.42
N PRO A 71 -16.08 -0.10 9.27
CA PRO A 71 -15.40 -0.13 10.55
C PRO A 71 -15.96 -1.17 11.52
N THR A 72 -17.24 -1.49 11.38
CA THR A 72 -17.94 -2.46 12.24
C THR A 72 -18.83 -3.39 11.44
N PHE A 73 -19.02 -4.59 11.97
CA PHE A 73 -19.98 -5.58 11.48
C PHE A 73 -20.65 -6.27 12.67
N ARG A 74 -21.97 -6.17 12.78
CA ARG A 74 -22.74 -6.71 13.93
C ARG A 74 -22.14 -6.33 15.29
N ALA A 75 -21.78 -5.05 15.45
CA ALA A 75 -21.09 -4.48 16.61
C ALA A 75 -19.66 -4.98 16.88
N VAL A 76 -19.11 -5.87 16.05
CA VAL A 76 -17.68 -6.24 16.09
C VAL A 76 -16.88 -5.21 15.31
N SER A 77 -15.78 -4.72 15.89
CA SER A 77 -14.84 -3.86 15.20
C SER A 77 -14.03 -4.67 14.19
N VAL A 78 -14.09 -4.26 12.92
CA VAL A 78 -13.29 -4.86 11.84
C VAL A 78 -11.93 -4.17 11.72
N GLY A 79 -11.78 -2.98 12.31
CA GLY A 79 -10.54 -2.18 12.18
C GLY A 79 -10.32 -1.66 10.77
N SER A 80 -11.38 -1.32 10.05
CA SER A 80 -11.38 -0.74 8.69
C SER A 80 -12.09 0.61 8.67
N GLN A 81 -12.14 1.32 7.52
CA GLN A 81 -12.64 2.70 7.46
C GLN A 81 -13.98 2.91 6.73
N GLY A 82 -14.40 2.01 5.84
CA GLY A 82 -15.62 2.15 5.05
C GLY A 82 -15.56 3.33 4.06
N VAL A 83 -14.38 3.62 3.53
CA VAL A 83 -14.10 4.73 2.59
C VAL A 83 -13.88 4.22 1.18
N ALA A 84 -13.84 5.11 0.19
CA ALA A 84 -13.61 4.73 -1.20
C ALA A 84 -12.14 4.86 -1.61
N VAL A 85 -11.73 4.05 -2.59
CA VAL A 85 -10.37 4.05 -3.15
C VAL A 85 -10.43 4.12 -4.67
N VAL A 86 -9.53 4.89 -5.28
CA VAL A 86 -9.35 4.94 -6.73
C VAL A 86 -8.06 4.23 -7.09
N LEU A 87 -8.13 3.21 -7.95
CA LEU A 87 -7.01 2.42 -8.44
C LEU A 87 -6.83 2.59 -9.94
N PHE A 88 -5.59 2.78 -10.38
CA PHE A 88 -5.20 2.74 -11.78
C PHE A 88 -4.30 1.52 -12.00
N ASP A 89 -4.78 0.58 -12.81
CA ASP A 89 -4.11 -0.68 -13.14
C ASP A 89 -3.90 -0.81 -14.66
N PRO A 90 -2.90 -0.16 -15.27
CA PRO A 90 -2.57 -0.34 -16.68
C PRO A 90 -2.31 -1.79 -17.11
N LEU A 91 -1.85 -2.65 -16.19
CA LEU A 91 -1.39 -4.01 -16.52
C LEU A 91 -2.46 -5.09 -16.32
N HIS A 92 -3.63 -4.77 -15.77
CA HIS A 92 -4.72 -5.72 -15.49
C HIS A 92 -4.27 -6.84 -14.53
N HIS A 93 -3.36 -6.52 -13.62
CA HIS A 93 -2.83 -7.49 -12.65
C HIS A 93 -3.67 -7.54 -11.37
N PHE A 94 -4.52 -6.53 -11.12
CA PHE A 94 -5.32 -6.46 -9.91
C PHE A 94 -6.55 -7.37 -9.97
N SER A 95 -6.46 -8.53 -9.31
CA SER A 95 -7.59 -9.45 -9.10
C SER A 95 -8.57 -9.03 -7.99
N ILE A 96 -9.81 -8.74 -8.37
CA ILE A 96 -10.93 -8.52 -7.43
C ILE A 96 -11.20 -9.76 -6.55
N LEU A 97 -11.06 -10.96 -7.11
CA LEU A 97 -11.24 -12.20 -6.36
C LEU A 97 -10.24 -12.29 -5.22
N ARG A 98 -8.98 -11.91 -5.49
CA ARG A 98 -7.93 -11.91 -4.47
C ARG A 98 -8.16 -10.86 -3.40
N LEU A 99 -8.67 -9.69 -3.78
CA LEU A 99 -9.10 -8.67 -2.81
C LEU A 99 -10.24 -9.20 -1.93
N ALA A 100 -11.26 -9.83 -2.53
CA ALA A 100 -12.40 -10.38 -1.79
C ALA A 100 -11.97 -11.47 -0.80
N GLU A 101 -11.06 -12.38 -1.20
CA GLU A 101 -10.46 -13.37 -0.29
C GLU A 101 -9.75 -12.71 0.90
N THR A 102 -8.97 -11.65 0.62
CA THR A 102 -8.26 -10.89 1.66
C THR A 102 -9.24 -10.24 2.63
N MET A 103 -10.31 -9.62 2.12
CA MET A 103 -11.38 -9.00 2.93
C MET A 103 -12.12 -10.04 3.78
N LEU A 104 -12.50 -11.17 3.20
CA LEU A 104 -13.15 -12.27 3.92
C LEU A 104 -12.27 -12.79 5.05
N SER A 105 -10.98 -12.99 4.78
CA SER A 105 -10.04 -13.45 5.79
C SER A 105 -9.83 -12.44 6.90
N LEU A 106 -9.79 -11.14 6.57
CA LEU A 106 -9.70 -10.07 7.56
C LEU A 106 -10.91 -10.11 8.50
N VAL A 107 -12.13 -10.11 7.95
CA VAL A 107 -13.38 -10.14 8.75
C VAL A 107 -13.45 -11.40 9.60
N ASN A 108 -13.15 -12.58 9.03
CA ASN A 108 -13.17 -13.83 9.78
C ASN A 108 -12.15 -13.83 10.93
N SER A 109 -10.96 -13.27 10.74
CA SER A 109 -9.96 -13.16 11.81
C SER A 109 -10.47 -12.32 13.00
N GLN A 110 -11.22 -11.26 12.72
CA GLN A 110 -11.82 -10.42 13.76
C GLN A 110 -12.98 -11.14 14.46
N LEU A 111 -13.86 -11.82 13.71
CA LEU A 111 -14.98 -12.58 14.29
C LEU A 111 -14.51 -13.72 15.21
N LEU A 112 -13.44 -14.43 14.82
CA LEU A 112 -12.83 -15.48 15.62
C LEU A 112 -12.23 -14.95 16.92
N SER A 113 -11.76 -13.70 16.93
CA SER A 113 -11.24 -13.06 18.15
C SER A 113 -12.33 -12.70 19.16
N THR A 114 -13.60 -12.71 18.74
CA THR A 114 -14.76 -12.33 19.56
C THR A 114 -15.63 -13.51 20.00
N ASP A 115 -15.14 -14.75 19.88
CA ASP A 115 -15.85 -16.01 20.19
C ASP A 115 -17.24 -16.13 19.51
N LEU A 116 -17.44 -15.46 18.37
CA LEU A 116 -18.67 -15.60 17.60
C LEU A 116 -18.63 -16.88 16.77
N GLU A 117 -19.61 -17.75 16.97
CA GLU A 117 -19.76 -18.96 16.16
C GLU A 117 -20.04 -18.63 14.70
N ILE A 118 -19.14 -19.06 13.81
CA ILE A 118 -19.28 -18.86 12.37
C ILE A 118 -20.26 -19.89 11.80
N ASN A 119 -21.55 -19.53 11.83
CA ASN A 119 -22.61 -20.30 11.18
C ASN A 119 -22.81 -19.88 9.71
N GLU A 120 -23.58 -20.67 8.96
CA GLU A 120 -23.80 -20.40 7.53
C GLU A 120 -24.51 -19.06 7.25
N PRO A 121 -25.54 -18.64 8.02
CA PRO A 121 -26.13 -17.30 7.89
C PRO A 121 -25.09 -16.18 8.02
N LEU A 122 -24.20 -16.26 9.01
CA LEU A 122 -23.16 -15.26 9.22
C LEU A 122 -22.21 -15.18 8.02
N LYS A 123 -21.83 -16.32 7.43
CA LYS A 123 -20.99 -16.34 6.23
C LYS A 123 -21.67 -15.66 5.03
N VAL A 124 -22.98 -15.83 4.89
CA VAL A 124 -23.76 -15.14 3.84
C VAL A 124 -23.74 -13.64 4.07
N ASP A 125 -23.96 -13.18 5.29
CA ASP A 125 -23.93 -11.75 5.63
C ASP A 125 -22.55 -11.12 5.41
N VAL A 126 -21.48 -11.83 5.77
CA VAL A 126 -20.10 -11.40 5.51
C VAL A 126 -19.85 -11.27 4.01
N LYS A 127 -20.30 -12.23 3.19
CA LYS A 127 -20.19 -12.14 1.72
C LYS A 127 -20.97 -10.97 1.15
N ILE A 128 -22.17 -10.68 1.66
CA ILE A 128 -22.98 -9.53 1.26
C ILE A 128 -22.23 -8.23 1.61
N MET A 129 -21.68 -8.12 2.82
CA MET A 129 -20.88 -6.98 3.24
C MET A 129 -19.66 -6.77 2.34
N VAL A 130 -18.89 -7.83 2.04
CA VAL A 130 -17.73 -7.74 1.13
C VAL A 130 -18.17 -7.27 -0.25
N LYS A 131 -19.26 -7.83 -0.80
CA LYS A 131 -19.82 -7.41 -2.10
C LYS A 131 -20.26 -5.95 -2.11
N THR A 132 -20.80 -5.45 -1.00
CA THR A 132 -21.17 -4.03 -0.85
C THR A 132 -19.91 -3.16 -0.78
N ALA A 133 -18.93 -3.52 0.05
CA ALA A 133 -17.67 -2.80 0.20
C ALA A 133 -16.87 -2.69 -1.11
N LEU A 134 -16.88 -3.75 -1.94
CA LEU A 134 -16.24 -3.75 -3.27
C LEU A 134 -16.82 -2.68 -4.22
N GLN A 135 -18.03 -2.17 -3.98
CA GLN A 135 -18.60 -1.08 -4.78
C GLN A 135 -17.89 0.26 -4.54
N HIS A 136 -17.06 0.36 -3.50
CA HIS A 136 -16.30 1.56 -3.16
C HIS A 136 -14.87 1.57 -3.72
N LEU A 137 -14.48 0.54 -4.47
CA LEU A 137 -13.25 0.51 -5.24
C LEU A 137 -13.51 0.89 -6.70
N HIS A 138 -12.91 2.00 -7.14
CA HIS A 138 -12.99 2.47 -8.52
C HIS A 138 -11.73 2.07 -9.27
N ILE A 139 -11.83 1.24 -10.30
CA ILE A 139 -10.65 0.77 -11.06
C ILE A 139 -10.66 1.33 -12.47
N PHE A 140 -9.55 1.95 -12.85
CA PHE A 140 -9.30 2.47 -14.18
C PHE A 140 -8.13 1.72 -14.83
N TYR A 141 -8.25 1.49 -16.14
CA TYR A 141 -7.29 0.70 -16.90
C TYR A 141 -6.67 1.51 -18.06
N PRO A 142 -5.96 2.62 -17.76
CA PRO A 142 -5.38 3.47 -18.79
C PRO A 142 -4.39 2.69 -19.65
N LYS A 143 -4.57 2.76 -20.98
CA LYS A 143 -3.76 1.98 -21.95
C LYS A 143 -2.50 2.70 -22.42
N SER A 144 -2.37 3.99 -22.10
CA SER A 144 -1.25 4.83 -22.51
C SER A 144 -1.03 5.96 -21.52
N TRP A 145 0.14 6.60 -21.59
CA TRP A 145 0.44 7.75 -20.75
C TRP A 145 -0.56 8.91 -20.92
N PRO A 146 -0.92 9.34 -22.15
CA PRO A 146 -1.98 10.35 -22.32
C PRO A 146 -3.34 9.91 -21.76
N SER A 147 -3.69 8.63 -21.89
CA SER A 147 -4.93 8.09 -21.32
C SER A 147 -4.95 8.20 -19.80
N LEU A 148 -3.83 7.88 -19.12
CA LEU A 148 -3.71 8.07 -17.66
C LEU A 148 -3.93 9.54 -17.28
N LEU A 149 -3.25 10.47 -17.95
CA LEU A 149 -3.36 11.89 -17.65
C LEU A 149 -4.78 12.42 -17.88
N ALA A 150 -5.43 12.02 -18.98
CA ALA A 150 -6.80 12.40 -19.28
C ALA A 150 -7.78 11.84 -18.23
N THR A 151 -7.60 10.60 -17.79
CA THR A 151 -8.44 10.01 -16.74
C THR A 151 -8.27 10.73 -15.40
N LEU A 152 -7.04 11.12 -15.04
CA LEU A 152 -6.78 11.95 -13.86
C LEU A 152 -7.48 13.31 -13.97
N ASP A 153 -7.44 13.95 -15.15
CA ASP A 153 -8.09 15.24 -15.38
C ASP A 153 -9.63 15.14 -15.27
N SER A 154 -10.24 14.03 -15.72
CA SER A 154 -11.69 13.79 -15.65
C SER A 154 -12.18 13.20 -14.32
N LEU A 155 -11.27 12.80 -13.43
CA LEU A 155 -11.63 12.11 -12.19
C LEU A 155 -12.59 12.92 -11.30
N PRO A 156 -12.45 14.24 -11.13
CA PRO A 156 -13.39 15.04 -10.35
C PRO A 156 -14.81 14.98 -10.91
N ASP A 157 -14.95 15.09 -12.23
CA ASP A 157 -16.25 15.04 -12.90
C ASP A 157 -16.92 13.68 -12.71
N TYR A 158 -16.14 12.60 -12.72
CA TYR A 158 -16.64 11.25 -12.47
C TYR A 158 -17.08 11.05 -11.00
N LEU A 159 -16.25 11.46 -10.04
CA LEU A 159 -16.51 11.23 -8.60
C LEU A 159 -17.58 12.16 -8.03
N LEU A 160 -17.67 13.39 -8.54
CA LEU A 160 -18.55 14.44 -8.03
C LEU A 160 -19.77 14.69 -8.93
N ASN A 161 -20.05 13.75 -9.86
CA ASN A 161 -21.21 13.85 -10.74
C ASN A 161 -22.52 13.81 -9.95
N GLN A 162 -23.23 14.92 -9.89
CA GLN A 162 -24.52 15.02 -9.20
C GLN A 162 -25.71 14.48 -10.03
N THR A 163 -25.56 14.43 -11.36
CA THR A 163 -26.64 14.00 -12.27
C THR A 163 -26.82 12.48 -12.23
N THR A 164 -25.73 11.73 -12.10
CA THR A 164 -25.75 10.27 -11.94
C THR A 164 -24.81 9.87 -10.81
N PRO A 165 -25.23 10.06 -9.54
CA PRO A 165 -24.36 9.87 -8.39
C PRO A 165 -23.95 8.41 -8.24
N HIS A 166 -22.65 8.15 -8.11
CA HIS A 166 -22.17 6.82 -7.78
C HIS A 166 -22.54 6.47 -6.33
N LYS A 167 -22.66 5.18 -6.03
CA LYS A 167 -22.90 4.68 -4.65
C LYS A 167 -21.85 5.12 -3.63
N SER A 168 -20.67 5.50 -4.12
CA SER A 168 -19.55 5.99 -3.31
C SER A 168 -19.55 7.50 -3.11
N MET A 169 -20.53 8.25 -3.65
CA MET A 169 -20.52 9.73 -3.61
C MET A 169 -20.52 10.29 -2.18
N HIS A 170 -21.10 9.56 -1.22
CA HIS A 170 -21.11 9.94 0.19
C HIS A 170 -19.90 9.41 0.98
N HIS A 171 -18.99 8.70 0.33
CA HIS A 171 -17.77 8.19 0.94
C HIS A 171 -16.61 9.10 0.61
N ARG A 172 -15.84 9.47 1.64
CA ARG A 172 -14.53 10.10 1.44
C ARG A 172 -13.65 9.18 0.58
N ILE A 173 -12.83 9.78 -0.29
CA ILE A 173 -11.74 9.08 -0.95
C ILE A 173 -10.55 8.99 0.03
N GLN A 174 -10.10 7.78 0.34
CA GLN A 174 -8.91 7.58 1.17
C GLN A 174 -7.64 7.90 0.38
N SER A 175 -7.52 7.30 -0.81
CA SER A 175 -6.31 7.39 -1.61
C SER A 175 -6.55 7.17 -3.09
N ILE A 176 -5.63 7.73 -3.89
CA ILE A 176 -5.44 7.43 -5.30
C ILE A 176 -4.23 6.50 -5.43
N VAL A 177 -4.43 5.31 -5.97
CA VAL A 177 -3.42 4.25 -6.12
C VAL A 177 -3.03 4.10 -7.58
N LEU A 178 -1.73 4.15 -7.89
CA LEU A 178 -1.15 3.90 -9.21
C LEU A 178 -0.31 2.61 -9.20
N GLU A 179 -0.77 1.59 -9.92
CA GLU A 179 -0.16 0.25 -9.97
C GLU A 179 0.00 -0.29 -11.39
N ASP A 180 1.16 -0.39 -12.01
CA ASP A 180 2.52 0.05 -11.67
C ASP A 180 2.89 1.19 -12.64
N ILE A 181 3.47 2.29 -12.13
CA ILE A 181 3.79 3.47 -12.95
C ILE A 181 4.82 3.13 -14.03
N ASP A 182 5.65 2.11 -13.79
CA ASP A 182 6.68 1.71 -14.74
C ASP A 182 6.11 1.15 -16.05
N ALA A 183 4.84 0.74 -16.07
CA ALA A 183 4.13 0.27 -17.26
C ALA A 183 4.21 1.28 -18.43
N PHE A 184 4.35 2.57 -18.13
CA PHE A 184 4.38 3.63 -19.13
C PHE A 184 5.79 4.04 -19.58
N ILE A 185 6.86 3.62 -18.88
CA ILE A 185 8.21 4.16 -19.08
C ILE A 185 8.71 3.93 -20.50
N TRP A 186 8.52 2.72 -21.03
CA TRP A 186 8.93 2.41 -22.40
C TRP A 186 8.17 3.29 -23.40
N SER A 187 6.86 3.47 -23.21
CA SER A 187 6.05 4.30 -24.09
C SER A 187 6.50 5.76 -24.04
N ILE A 188 6.80 6.30 -22.85
CA ILE A 188 7.28 7.68 -22.67
C ILE A 188 8.66 7.90 -23.32
N ARG A 189 9.54 6.91 -23.26
CA ARG A 189 10.86 7.00 -23.91
C ARG A 189 10.73 7.03 -25.43
N ASN A 190 9.80 6.26 -25.98
CA ASN A 190 9.65 6.09 -27.41
C ASN A 190 8.89 7.22 -28.12
N THR A 191 8.27 8.15 -27.40
CA THR A 191 7.59 9.29 -28.04
C THR A 191 8.53 10.24 -28.79
N ASN A 192 9.84 10.19 -28.52
CA ASN A 192 10.84 11.12 -29.07
C ASN A 192 11.68 10.57 -30.23
N THR A 193 11.41 9.37 -30.76
CA THR A 193 12.19 8.83 -31.90
C THR A 193 11.92 9.57 -33.23
N SER A 194 11.02 10.55 -33.25
CA SER A 194 10.55 11.20 -34.48
C SER A 194 10.86 12.70 -34.58
N SER A 195 11.52 13.33 -33.60
CA SER A 195 11.86 14.77 -33.66
C SER A 195 13.28 15.07 -33.19
N VAL A 196 14.13 15.43 -34.16
CA VAL A 196 15.49 15.93 -33.96
C VAL A 196 15.42 17.36 -33.41
N SER A 197 15.24 17.54 -32.11
CA SER A 197 15.49 18.84 -31.43
C SER A 197 15.37 18.78 -29.90
N MET A 198 16.46 19.17 -29.23
CA MET A 198 16.63 19.46 -27.79
C MET A 198 16.47 18.31 -26.78
N SER A 199 17.55 18.11 -26.02
CA SER A 199 17.82 17.17 -24.93
C SER A 199 16.96 17.35 -23.68
N SER A 200 15.63 17.43 -23.84
CA SER A 200 14.70 17.41 -22.72
C SER A 200 14.51 15.96 -22.24
N ASN A 201 14.73 15.71 -20.95
CA ASN A 201 14.53 14.39 -20.35
C ASN A 201 13.02 14.08 -20.35
N THR A 202 12.56 13.27 -21.31
CA THR A 202 11.13 12.93 -21.49
C THR A 202 10.47 12.40 -20.22
N LEU A 203 11.21 11.61 -19.44
CA LEU A 203 10.75 11.08 -18.17
C LEU A 203 10.55 12.19 -17.13
N ALA A 204 11.37 13.23 -17.14
CA ALA A 204 11.18 14.38 -16.28
C ALA A 204 9.92 15.18 -16.66
N VAL A 205 9.70 15.41 -17.96
CA VAL A 205 8.48 16.09 -18.45
C VAL A 205 7.23 15.30 -18.09
N ALA A 206 7.23 13.99 -18.35
CA ALA A 206 6.14 13.10 -17.97
C ALA A 206 5.90 13.14 -16.46
N SER A 207 6.96 12.98 -15.66
CA SER A 207 6.85 13.08 -14.20
C SER A 207 6.21 14.40 -13.75
N THR A 208 6.66 15.55 -14.26
CA THR A 208 6.07 16.85 -13.93
C THR A 208 4.57 16.89 -14.25
N GLN A 209 4.15 16.37 -15.42
CA GLN A 209 2.74 16.32 -15.81
C GLN A 209 1.89 15.46 -14.85
N LEU A 210 2.43 14.34 -14.39
CA LEU A 210 1.76 13.45 -13.43
C LEU A 210 1.66 14.11 -12.06
N ILE A 211 2.77 14.63 -11.54
CA ILE A 211 2.85 15.21 -10.20
C ILE A 211 1.93 16.43 -10.07
N ILE A 212 1.83 17.28 -11.11
CA ILE A 212 0.90 18.42 -11.12
C ILE A 212 -0.55 17.95 -10.96
N ARG A 213 -0.97 16.94 -11.73
CA ARG A 213 -2.34 16.40 -11.69
C ARG A 213 -2.64 15.70 -10.39
N LEU A 214 -1.74 14.84 -9.92
CA LEU A 214 -1.89 14.16 -8.64
C LEU A 214 -1.96 15.15 -7.48
N THR A 215 -1.08 16.15 -7.44
CA THR A 215 -1.10 17.17 -6.38
C THR A 215 -2.42 17.94 -6.38
N LYS A 216 -2.95 18.28 -7.56
CA LYS A 216 -4.26 18.93 -7.70
C LYS A 216 -5.38 18.05 -7.13
N LEU A 217 -5.41 16.76 -7.49
CA LEU A 217 -6.43 15.81 -7.03
C LEU A 217 -6.34 15.52 -5.53
N ILE A 218 -5.12 15.29 -5.02
CA ILE A 218 -4.84 15.08 -3.59
C ILE A 218 -5.40 16.23 -2.77
N LYS A 219 -5.16 17.48 -3.18
CA LYS A 219 -5.68 18.67 -2.51
C LYS A 219 -7.20 18.80 -2.65
N LEU A 220 -7.74 18.57 -3.84
CA LEU A 220 -9.18 18.69 -4.10
C LEU A 220 -10.01 17.67 -3.30
N LEU A 221 -9.50 16.44 -3.19
CA LEU A 221 -10.18 15.33 -2.55
C LEU A 221 -9.76 15.13 -1.08
N SER A 222 -8.79 15.90 -0.60
CA SER A 222 -8.17 15.76 0.73
C SER A 222 -7.78 14.31 1.05
N CYS A 223 -7.14 13.63 0.08
CA CYS A 223 -6.85 12.20 0.10
C CYS A 223 -5.34 11.92 -0.04
N GLY A 224 -4.90 10.72 0.31
CA GLY A 224 -3.51 10.29 0.09
C GLY A 224 -3.25 9.84 -1.35
N ALA A 225 -2.00 9.54 -1.66
CA ALA A 225 -1.63 8.85 -2.90
C ALA A 225 -0.66 7.70 -2.63
N VAL A 226 -0.83 6.59 -3.37
CA VAL A 226 0.05 5.42 -3.31
C VAL A 226 0.56 5.13 -4.70
N LEU A 227 1.87 5.17 -4.88
CA LEU A 227 2.54 4.93 -6.14
C LEU A 227 3.40 3.69 -6.01
N THR A 228 3.23 2.72 -6.91
CA THR A 228 4.12 1.56 -6.97
C THR A 228 5.06 1.63 -8.17
N SER A 229 6.30 1.20 -7.95
CA SER A 229 7.33 1.12 -9.00
C SER A 229 8.40 0.08 -8.67
N HIS A 230 9.24 -0.20 -9.65
CA HIS A 230 10.51 -0.88 -9.54
C HIS A 230 11.65 0.13 -9.45
N SER A 231 12.66 -0.23 -8.67
CA SER A 231 13.88 0.55 -8.64
C SER A 231 14.74 0.28 -9.86
N THR A 232 15.45 1.31 -10.32
CA THR A 232 16.50 1.15 -11.35
C THR A 232 17.80 0.54 -10.82
N SER A 233 17.99 0.49 -9.50
CA SER A 233 19.19 -0.06 -8.86
C SER A 233 18.83 -0.76 -7.55
N GLN A 234 19.54 -1.85 -7.24
CA GLN A 234 19.24 -2.70 -6.10
C GLN A 234 19.36 -1.99 -4.74
N SER A 235 20.30 -1.06 -4.59
CA SER A 235 20.60 -0.41 -3.32
C SER A 235 20.01 0.99 -3.17
N SER A 236 19.67 1.64 -4.29
CA SER A 236 19.28 3.05 -4.27
C SER A 236 17.77 3.27 -4.05
N TYR A 237 16.93 2.25 -4.32
CA TYR A 237 15.48 2.32 -4.22
C TYR A 237 14.90 3.59 -4.88
N ARG A 238 15.45 3.99 -6.02
CA ARG A 238 14.95 5.12 -6.82
C ARG A 238 13.99 4.63 -7.89
N PRO A 239 12.81 5.24 -8.05
CA PRO A 239 11.86 4.88 -9.09
C PRO A 239 12.43 5.20 -10.46
N ALA A 240 12.03 4.43 -11.47
CA ALA A 240 12.49 4.63 -12.84
C ALA A 240 11.87 5.89 -13.49
N LEU A 241 10.65 6.27 -13.11
CA LEU A 241 10.09 7.60 -13.36
C LEU A 241 10.52 8.53 -12.20
N PRO A 242 11.34 9.56 -12.45
CA PRO A 242 11.88 10.39 -11.37
C PRO A 242 10.77 11.23 -10.75
N THR A 243 10.43 11.06 -9.47
CA THR A 243 9.42 11.88 -8.80
C THR A 243 10.04 13.18 -8.26
N SER A 244 9.39 14.32 -8.51
CA SER A 244 9.82 15.65 -8.05
C SER A 244 8.63 16.38 -7.45
N TRP A 245 8.31 16.02 -6.21
CA TRP A 245 7.19 16.59 -5.48
C TRP A 245 7.44 18.06 -5.11
N PRO A 246 6.39 18.91 -5.08
CA PRO A 246 6.53 20.30 -4.65
C PRO A 246 7.14 20.41 -3.25
N GLN A 247 7.85 21.51 -2.99
CA GLN A 247 8.44 21.77 -1.67
C GLN A 247 7.38 21.71 -0.56
N GLY A 248 7.72 21.07 0.56
CA GLY A 248 6.80 20.89 1.70
C GLY A 248 5.87 19.69 1.58
N THR A 249 5.90 18.94 0.46
CA THR A 249 5.15 17.69 0.33
C THR A 249 5.80 16.59 1.16
N SER A 250 5.05 15.97 2.08
CA SER A 250 5.53 14.83 2.86
C SER A 250 5.40 13.54 2.03
N VAL A 251 6.55 13.00 1.62
CA VAL A 251 6.63 11.78 0.82
C VAL A 251 7.33 10.71 1.64
N THR A 252 6.63 9.62 1.87
CA THR A 252 7.18 8.43 2.52
C THR A 252 7.50 7.40 1.45
N ARG A 253 8.75 6.97 1.36
CA ARG A 253 9.16 5.94 0.43
C ARG A 253 9.45 4.66 1.20
N LEU A 254 8.80 3.58 0.79
CA LEU A 254 8.97 2.25 1.35
C LEU A 254 9.64 1.36 0.32
N ALA A 255 10.74 0.73 0.71
CA ALA A 255 11.29 -0.39 -0.01
C ALA A 255 10.56 -1.66 0.40
N ILE A 256 10.32 -2.56 -0.55
CA ILE A 256 9.68 -3.83 -0.30
C ILE A 256 10.41 -4.96 -1.04
N ARG A 257 10.57 -6.09 -0.35
CA ARG A 257 11.13 -7.31 -0.96
C ARG A 257 10.46 -8.55 -0.40
N ARG A 258 10.52 -9.63 -1.18
CA ARG A 258 10.32 -10.98 -0.65
C ARG A 258 11.56 -11.36 0.14
N VAL A 259 11.39 -12.01 1.29
CA VAL A 259 12.52 -12.56 2.04
C VAL A 259 13.11 -13.72 1.22
N ASP A 260 14.36 -13.58 0.82
CA ASP A 260 15.06 -14.60 0.05
C ASP A 260 15.39 -15.80 0.92
N VAL A 261 15.29 -16.99 0.33
CA VAL A 261 15.87 -18.18 0.95
C VAL A 261 17.37 -18.12 0.74
N PRO A 262 18.19 -18.24 1.80
CA PRO A 262 19.64 -18.24 1.65
C PRO A 262 20.07 -19.32 0.62
N LYS A 263 21.24 -19.16 0.00
CA LYS A 263 21.84 -20.22 -0.84
C LYS A 263 22.50 -21.29 0.02
N PHE A 264 22.54 -22.51 -0.48
CA PHE A 264 23.41 -23.53 0.09
C PHE A 264 24.84 -23.02 0.13
N ALA A 265 25.56 -23.34 1.21
CA ALA A 265 26.97 -23.00 1.30
C ALA A 265 27.72 -23.64 0.12
N PRO A 266 28.71 -22.93 -0.48
CA PRO A 266 29.58 -23.56 -1.47
C PRO A 266 30.17 -24.84 -0.89
N ALA A 267 30.12 -25.93 -1.65
CA ALA A 267 30.61 -27.26 -1.27
C ALA A 267 29.85 -27.99 -0.13
N ILE A 268 28.59 -27.62 0.16
CA ILE A 268 27.72 -28.45 1.03
C ILE A 268 27.53 -29.85 0.40
N SER A 269 27.50 -30.90 1.23
CA SER A 269 27.15 -32.25 0.76
C SER A 269 25.66 -32.37 0.43
N VAL A 270 25.28 -33.38 -0.34
CA VAL A 270 23.87 -33.64 -0.68
C VAL A 270 23.08 -33.99 0.57
N GLU A 271 23.67 -34.78 1.47
CA GLU A 271 23.07 -35.22 2.73
C GLU A 271 22.83 -34.04 3.69
N GLU A 272 23.75 -33.08 3.73
CA GLU A 272 23.57 -31.84 4.52
C GLU A 272 22.52 -30.92 3.88
N ALA A 273 22.51 -30.80 2.54
CA ALA A 273 21.50 -30.03 1.83
C ALA A 273 20.09 -30.60 2.04
N GLU A 274 19.94 -31.93 2.12
CA GLU A 274 18.66 -32.58 2.43
C GLU A 274 18.20 -32.31 3.87
N LYS A 275 19.12 -32.27 4.84
CA LYS A 275 18.80 -31.89 6.23
C LYS A 275 18.33 -30.45 6.33
N GLU A 276 18.93 -29.55 5.56
CA GLU A 276 18.54 -28.13 5.52
C GLU A 276 17.28 -27.86 4.68
N LYS A 277 16.89 -28.78 3.79
CA LYS A 277 15.77 -28.62 2.87
C LYS A 277 14.47 -28.27 3.59
N LEU A 278 14.14 -28.94 4.70
CA LEU A 278 12.90 -28.70 5.44
C LEU A 278 12.84 -27.30 6.05
N GLN A 279 13.94 -26.86 6.68
CA GLN A 279 14.05 -25.51 7.27
C GLN A 279 13.96 -24.42 6.19
N ARG A 280 14.55 -24.67 5.01
CA ARG A 280 14.52 -23.74 3.88
C ARG A 280 13.15 -23.69 3.20
N TRP A 281 12.50 -24.84 3.04
CA TRP A 281 11.13 -24.92 2.54
C TRP A 281 10.16 -24.21 3.47
N GLU A 282 10.42 -24.22 4.78
CA GLU A 282 9.65 -23.44 5.75
C GLU A 282 9.74 -21.93 5.47
N VAL A 283 10.92 -21.42 5.08
CA VAL A 283 11.09 -20.00 4.69
C VAL A 283 10.31 -19.68 3.41
N VAL A 284 10.35 -20.57 2.40
CA VAL A 284 9.55 -20.41 1.17
C VAL A 284 8.06 -20.42 1.49
N SER A 285 7.61 -21.40 2.29
CA SER A 285 6.20 -21.65 2.59
C SER A 285 5.59 -20.55 3.46
N ARG A 286 6.41 -19.85 4.25
CA ARG A 286 5.98 -18.71 5.06
C ARG A 286 5.56 -17.50 4.21
N GLY A 287 5.95 -17.42 2.93
CA GLY A 287 5.52 -16.35 2.02
C GLY A 287 5.80 -14.94 2.59
N ARG A 288 6.95 -14.78 3.25
CA ARG A 288 7.29 -13.58 4.04
C ARG A 288 7.87 -12.47 3.16
N PHE A 289 7.45 -11.25 3.45
CA PHE A 289 7.87 -10.02 2.81
C PHE A 289 8.31 -9.02 3.89
N GLU A 290 9.28 -8.19 3.53
CA GLU A 290 9.78 -7.10 4.36
C GLU A 290 9.48 -5.78 3.66
N CYS A 291 9.03 -4.80 4.44
CA CYS A 291 8.72 -3.45 4.00
C CYS A 291 9.38 -2.46 4.96
N TRP A 292 10.20 -1.54 4.47
CA TRP A 292 10.93 -0.60 5.34
C TRP A 292 11.08 0.77 4.69
N LYS A 293 11.24 1.79 5.52
CA LYS A 293 11.39 3.17 5.05
C LYS A 293 12.76 3.37 4.42
N VAL A 294 12.81 4.08 3.29
CA VAL A 294 14.05 4.43 2.58
C VAL A 294 14.04 5.89 2.15
N GLY A 295 15.24 6.45 1.92
CA GLY A 295 15.40 7.84 1.50
C GLY A 295 15.52 8.80 2.69
N ALA A 296 15.12 10.05 2.48
CA ALA A 296 15.31 11.12 3.46
C ALA A 296 14.55 10.84 4.77
N GLY A 297 15.25 10.92 5.90
CA GLY A 297 14.67 10.72 7.23
C GLY A 297 14.35 9.26 7.60
N ALA A 298 14.79 8.28 6.81
CA ALA A 298 14.73 6.87 7.19
C ALA A 298 15.76 6.57 8.29
N ARG A 299 15.36 5.79 9.31
CA ARG A 299 16.26 5.26 10.33
C ARG A 299 16.40 3.75 10.20
N ASP A 300 17.53 3.21 10.62
CA ASP A 300 17.76 1.77 10.63
C ASP A 300 16.70 1.05 11.48
N GLY A 301 16.11 -0.02 10.93
CA GLY A 301 15.08 -0.82 11.59
C GLY A 301 13.65 -0.23 11.51
N GLU A 302 13.42 0.87 10.80
CA GLU A 302 12.06 1.39 10.55
C GLU A 302 11.37 0.59 9.44
N GLY A 303 10.64 -0.45 9.83
CA GLY A 303 9.89 -1.28 8.90
C GLY A 303 8.97 -2.29 9.60
N PHE A 304 8.36 -3.14 8.80
CA PHE A 304 7.55 -4.26 9.24
C PHE A 304 7.66 -5.42 8.25
N ALA A 305 7.33 -6.62 8.73
CA ALA A 305 7.23 -7.80 7.89
C ALA A 305 5.76 -8.25 7.80
N PHE A 306 5.40 -8.87 6.69
CA PHE A 306 4.09 -9.46 6.50
C PHE A 306 4.19 -10.77 5.71
N ARG A 307 3.18 -11.63 5.85
CA ARG A 307 3.09 -12.90 5.14
C ARG A 307 1.93 -12.87 4.17
N VAL A 308 2.12 -13.52 3.03
CA VAL A 308 1.08 -13.72 2.03
C VAL A 308 0.74 -15.21 1.96
N GLY A 309 -0.44 -15.56 2.46
CA GLY A 309 -1.03 -16.89 2.39
C GLY A 309 -2.45 -16.82 1.84
N LYS A 310 -3.43 -17.45 2.51
CA LYS A 310 -4.85 -17.17 2.22
C LYS A 310 -5.22 -15.72 2.56
N ALA A 311 -4.65 -15.23 3.66
CA ALA A 311 -4.73 -13.86 4.12
C ALA A 311 -3.40 -13.11 3.94
N ILE A 312 -3.42 -11.82 4.23
CA ILE A 312 -2.22 -11.04 4.48
C ILE A 312 -2.15 -10.77 5.97
N GLU A 313 -1.05 -11.18 6.59
CA GLU A 313 -0.85 -11.10 8.04
C GLU A 313 0.40 -10.30 8.34
N VAL A 314 0.27 -9.22 9.13
CA VAL A 314 1.39 -8.39 9.54
C VAL A 314 2.02 -8.96 10.81
N GLU A 315 3.34 -9.15 10.80
CA GLU A 315 4.08 -9.70 11.92
C GLU A 315 4.25 -8.62 13.02
N ARG A 316 3.50 -8.74 14.12
CA ARG A 316 3.65 -7.85 15.27
C ARG A 316 4.94 -8.18 16.04
N GLY A 317 5.94 -7.30 15.97
CA GLY A 317 7.11 -7.31 16.86
C GLY A 317 8.43 -7.82 16.26
N GLY A 318 8.51 -8.08 14.96
CA GLY A 318 9.80 -8.34 14.30
C GLY A 318 10.53 -7.03 14.03
N ARG A 319 11.77 -6.87 14.51
CA ARG A 319 12.67 -5.84 13.95
C ARG A 319 12.82 -6.14 12.46
N GLY A 320 12.57 -5.13 11.62
CA GLY A 320 12.90 -5.17 10.19
C GLY A 320 14.41 -5.22 9.98
#